data_AF-A0A957UDD9-F1
#
_entry.id   AF-A0A957UDD9-F1
#
_cell.length_a   1.000
_cell.length_b   1.000
_cell.length_c   1.000
_cell.angle_alpha   90.00
_cell.angle_beta   90.00
_cell.angle_gamma   90.00
#
_symmetry.space_group_name_H-M   'P 1'
#
loop_
_entity.id
_entity.type
_entity.pdbx_description
1 polymer ?
#
loop_
_entity_poly.entity_id
_entity_poly.type
_entity_poly.pdbx_seq_one_letter_code
_entity_poly.pdbx_strand_id
1 'polypeptide(L)'
;MSLARALAHRVVRMPLRTERREVTFDQKLIDALRSGGSTLSAAGIPVTVEGSLRLAAVLGAVMLIADSLASVPLSLYEKLPNGGRRVREDHPLHRVLHDL
;
A
#
# COMPACT_ATOMS: atom_id res chain seq x y z
N MET A 1 72.86 -20.90 9.27
CA MET A 1 71.54 -21.31 9.80
C MET A 1 70.74 -20.05 10.09
N SER A 2 70.27 -19.32 9.09
CA SER A 2 69.44 -19.74 7.95
C SER A 2 67.96 -19.85 8.34
N LEU A 3 67.13 -19.20 7.52
CA LEU A 3 65.67 -19.28 7.40
C LEU A 3 64.78 -18.35 8.25
N ALA A 4 65.02 -18.10 9.54
CA ALA A 4 64.07 -17.30 10.33
C ALA A 4 64.04 -15.79 10.01
N ARG A 5 65.18 -15.19 9.64
CA ARG A 5 65.28 -13.74 9.36
C ARG A 5 64.85 -13.34 7.95
N ALA A 6 64.76 -14.30 7.03
CA ALA A 6 64.40 -14.06 5.63
C ALA A 6 62.88 -14.05 5.37
N LEU A 7 62.07 -14.66 6.26
CA LEU A 7 60.61 -14.70 6.11
C LEU A 7 59.89 -13.50 6.78
N ALA A 8 60.57 -12.75 7.65
CA ALA A 8 59.98 -11.62 8.37
C ALA A 8 59.78 -10.36 7.50
N HIS A 9 60.49 -10.21 6.38
CA HIS A 9 60.33 -9.08 5.46
C HIS A 9 59.27 -9.30 4.37
N ARG A 10 58.59 -10.45 4.37
CA ARG A 10 57.60 -10.82 3.33
C ARG A 10 56.19 -11.01 3.86
N VAL A 11 55.84 -10.40 4.98
CA VAL A 11 54.44 -10.11 5.29
C VAL A 11 54.20 -8.68 4.84
N VAL A 12 54.00 -8.52 3.53
CA VAL A 12 53.44 -7.30 2.94
C VAL A 12 52.06 -7.16 3.58
N ARG A 13 51.98 -6.37 4.66
CA ARG A 13 50.72 -5.85 5.17
C ARG A 13 50.18 -4.97 4.06
N MET A 14 49.40 -5.54 3.14
CA MET A 14 48.51 -4.75 2.33
C MET A 14 47.61 -4.00 3.31
N PRO A 15 47.64 -2.66 3.37
CA PRO A 15 46.61 -1.96 4.10
C PRO A 15 45.31 -2.29 3.36
N LEU A 16 44.41 -3.03 4.02
CA LEU A 16 43.03 -3.13 3.56
C LEU A 16 42.53 -1.69 3.49
N ARG A 17 42.51 -1.13 2.29
CA ARG A 17 41.92 0.17 1.99
C ARG A 17 40.43 -0.02 2.21
N THR A 18 39.98 0.18 3.45
CA THR A 18 38.57 0.26 3.79
C THR A 18 38.06 1.56 3.19
N GLU A 19 37.76 1.50 1.90
CA GLU A 19 37.00 2.54 1.21
C GLU A 19 35.63 2.59 1.88
N ARG A 20 35.45 3.53 2.82
CA ARG A 20 34.12 3.92 3.30
C ARG A 20 33.43 4.59 2.13
N ARG A 21 32.77 3.79 1.28
CA ARG A 21 31.72 4.35 0.43
C ARG A 21 30.58 4.71 1.35
N GLU A 22 30.37 6.02 1.54
CA GLU A 22 29.10 6.51 2.02
C GLU A 22 28.06 6.07 0.99
N VAL A 23 27.29 5.05 1.37
CA VAL A 23 26.20 4.59 0.54
C VAL A 23 25.13 5.67 0.62
N THR A 24 25.18 6.59 -0.36
CA THR A 24 24.16 7.62 -0.52
C THR A 24 22.96 6.92 -1.14
N PHE A 25 22.15 6.29 -0.28
CA PHE A 25 20.86 5.76 -0.72
C PHE A 25 19.99 6.93 -1.13
N ASP A 26 19.51 6.90 -2.37
CA ASP A 26 18.57 7.90 -2.88
C ASP A 26 17.37 8.00 -1.91
N GLN A 27 17.00 9.22 -1.53
CA GLN A 27 15.83 9.45 -0.66
C GLN A 27 14.58 8.82 -1.26
N LYS A 28 14.47 8.77 -2.58
CA LYS A 28 13.37 8.08 -3.27
C LYS A 28 13.34 6.58 -2.98
N LEU A 29 14.50 5.94 -2.89
CA LEU A 29 14.61 4.52 -2.55
C LEU A 29 14.21 4.27 -1.10
N ILE A 30 14.64 5.12 -0.17
CA ILE A 30 14.29 5.02 1.25
C ILE A 30 12.78 5.19 1.44
N ASP A 31 12.18 6.17 0.78
CA ASP A 31 10.75 6.43 0.88
C ASP A 31 9.93 5.34 0.19
N ALA A 32 10.39 4.80 -0.94
CA ALA A 32 9.76 3.65 -1.59
C ALA A 32 9.83 2.37 -0.74
N LEU A 33 10.94 2.14 -0.03
CA LEU A 33 11.06 1.04 0.93
C LEU A 33 10.12 1.24 2.14
N ARG A 34 10.03 2.47 2.67
CA ARG A 34 9.13 2.81 3.77
C ARG A 34 7.65 2.75 3.39
N SER A 35 7.31 3.05 2.14
CA SER A 35 5.94 3.00 1.61
C SER A 35 5.51 1.62 1.11
N GLY A 36 6.34 0.57 1.30
CA GLY A 36 6.02 -0.79 0.87
C GLY A 36 6.03 -0.99 -0.65
N GLY A 37 6.82 -0.21 -1.39
CA GLY A 37 6.94 -0.28 -2.85
C GLY A 37 5.97 0.63 -3.61
N SER A 38 5.22 1.49 -2.92
CA SER A 38 4.34 2.47 -3.57
C SER A 38 5.15 3.65 -4.13
N THR A 39 5.00 3.90 -5.43
CA THR A 39 5.59 5.06 -6.11
C THR A 39 5.12 6.36 -5.48
N LEU A 40 6.05 7.30 -5.27
CA LEU A 40 5.75 8.65 -4.79
C LEU A 40 4.56 9.24 -5.57
N SER A 41 3.63 9.90 -4.87
CA SER A 41 2.52 10.59 -5.53
C SER A 41 3.05 11.70 -6.45
N ALA A 42 2.18 12.32 -7.26
CA ALA A 42 2.57 13.47 -8.09
C ALA A 42 3.17 14.64 -7.27
N ALA A 43 2.87 14.72 -5.97
CA ALA A 43 3.45 15.70 -5.04
C ALA A 43 4.84 15.30 -4.50
N GLY A 44 5.37 14.13 -4.87
CA GLY A 44 6.68 13.64 -4.43
C GLY A 44 6.72 13.13 -2.99
N ILE A 45 5.56 12.91 -2.36
CA ILE A 45 5.40 12.43 -0.98
C ILE A 45 4.43 11.24 -1.00
N PRO A 46 4.59 10.21 -0.14
CA PRO A 46 3.58 9.15 0.01
C PRO A 46 2.24 9.73 0.48
N VAL A 47 1.17 9.42 -0.23
CA VAL A 47 -0.20 9.85 0.11
C VAL A 47 -1.02 8.62 0.48
N THR A 48 -1.56 8.61 1.70
CA THR A 48 -2.42 7.51 2.18
C THR A 48 -3.89 7.89 2.10
N VAL A 49 -4.77 6.88 2.09
CA VAL A 49 -6.22 7.10 2.10
C VAL A 49 -6.64 7.82 3.38
N GLU A 50 -6.19 7.34 4.53
CA GLU A 50 -6.50 7.93 5.84
C GLU A 50 -5.99 9.37 5.97
N GLY A 51 -4.83 9.68 5.36
CA GLY A 51 -4.29 11.03 5.31
C GLY A 51 -5.12 11.95 4.41
N SER A 52 -5.53 11.43 3.24
CA SER A 52 -6.31 12.19 2.26
C SER A 52 -7.70 12.55 2.76
N LEU A 53 -8.37 11.64 3.48
CA LEU A 53 -9.70 11.87 4.04
C LEU A 53 -9.76 12.98 5.09
N ARG A 54 -8.62 13.43 5.62
CA ARG A 54 -8.57 14.60 6.53
C ARG A 54 -8.80 15.92 5.80
N LEU A 55 -8.66 15.97 4.48
CA LEU A 55 -8.94 17.14 3.66
C LEU A 55 -10.44 17.21 3.35
N ALA A 56 -11.10 18.31 3.75
CA ALA A 56 -12.54 18.48 3.58
C ALA A 56 -13.00 18.35 2.12
N ALA A 57 -12.19 18.81 1.17
CA ALA A 57 -12.50 18.68 -0.26
C ALA A 57 -12.54 17.21 -0.72
N VAL A 58 -11.60 16.39 -0.25
CA VAL A 58 -11.54 14.95 -0.58
C VAL A 58 -12.70 14.22 0.10
N LEU A 59 -12.92 14.50 1.39
CA LEU A 59 -14.02 13.91 2.14
C LEU A 59 -15.37 14.24 1.49
N GLY A 60 -15.60 15.49 1.12
CA GLY A 60 -16.84 15.92 0.46
C GLY A 60 -17.07 15.22 -0.88
N ALA A 61 -16.02 15.05 -1.69
CA ALA A 61 -16.12 14.31 -2.95
C ALA A 61 -16.45 12.83 -2.73
N VAL A 62 -15.83 12.19 -1.74
CA VAL A 62 -16.13 10.80 -1.38
C VAL A 62 -17.57 10.67 -0.87
N MET A 63 -18.02 11.56 0.01
CA MET A 63 -19.39 11.56 0.52
C MET A 63 -20.40 11.77 -0.59
N LEU A 64 -20.17 12.70 -1.52
CA LEU A 64 -21.07 12.92 -2.66
C LEU A 64 -21.29 11.65 -3.49
N ILE A 65 -20.21 10.91 -3.77
CA ILE A 65 -20.28 9.66 -4.52
C ILE A 65 -20.97 8.57 -3.69
N ALA A 66 -20.62 8.45 -2.41
CA ALA A 66 -21.17 7.44 -1.52
C ALA A 66 -22.68 7.64 -1.30
N ASP A 67 -23.12 8.87 -1.07
CA ASP A 67 -24.54 9.21 -0.87
C ASP A 67 -25.35 8.92 -2.14
N SER A 68 -24.80 9.21 -3.32
CA SER A 68 -25.45 8.87 -4.59
C SER A 68 -25.62 7.35 -4.79
N LEU A 69 -24.73 6.53 -4.25
CA LEU A 69 -24.87 5.07 -4.31
C LEU A 69 -25.84 4.57 -3.23
N ALA A 70 -25.81 5.18 -2.04
CA ALA A 70 -26.69 4.83 -0.93
C ALA A 70 -28.16 5.19 -1.20
N SER A 71 -28.43 6.19 -2.03
CA SER A 71 -29.81 6.64 -2.32
C SER A 71 -30.66 5.65 -3.15
N VAL A 72 -30.06 4.58 -3.68
CA VAL A 72 -30.77 3.61 -4.53
C VAL A 72 -31.22 2.41 -3.70
N PRO A 73 -32.53 2.14 -3.56
CA PRO A 73 -33.01 1.02 -2.78
C PRO A 73 -32.62 -0.32 -3.42
N LEU A 74 -32.12 -1.26 -2.59
CA LEU A 74 -31.67 -2.56 -3.06
C LEU A 74 -32.78 -3.61 -2.88
N SER A 75 -33.37 -4.04 -4.00
CA SER A 75 -34.37 -5.11 -4.01
C SER A 75 -33.73 -6.50 -3.83
N LEU A 76 -34.30 -7.32 -2.95
CA LEU A 76 -33.84 -8.69 -2.73
C LEU A 76 -34.53 -9.64 -3.72
N TYR A 77 -33.75 -10.41 -4.46
CA TYR A 77 -34.27 -11.38 -5.43
C TYR A 77 -34.03 -12.82 -5.00
N GLU A 78 -35.04 -13.66 -5.17
CA GLU A 78 -34.94 -15.11 -5.05
C GLU A 78 -34.87 -15.75 -6.44
N LYS A 79 -33.96 -16.71 -6.61
CA LYS A 79 -33.86 -17.53 -7.83
C LYS A 79 -34.89 -18.65 -7.74
N LEU A 80 -35.76 -18.76 -8.74
CA LEU A 80 -36.74 -19.84 -8.81
C LEU A 80 -36.14 -21.10 -9.45
N PRO A 81 -36.70 -22.29 -9.18
CA PRO A 81 -36.24 -23.55 -9.77
C PRO A 81 -36.29 -23.60 -11.29
N ASN A 82 -37.17 -22.80 -11.91
CA ASN A 82 -37.33 -22.67 -13.36
C ASN A 82 -36.37 -21.65 -14.01
N GLY A 83 -35.39 -21.13 -13.26
CA GLY A 83 -34.44 -20.12 -13.76
C GLY A 83 -34.96 -18.68 -13.73
N GLY A 84 -36.21 -18.46 -13.31
CA GLY A 84 -36.77 -17.13 -13.10
C GLY A 84 -36.21 -16.42 -11.86
N ARG A 85 -36.52 -15.12 -11.73
CA ARG A 85 -36.23 -14.33 -10.53
C ARG A 85 -37.51 -13.66 -10.05
N ARG A 86 -37.75 -13.65 -8.74
CA ARG A 86 -38.82 -12.86 -8.10
C ARG A 86 -38.25 -11.98 -7.01
N VAL A 87 -38.85 -10.83 -6.78
CA VAL A 87 -38.57 -10.02 -5.58
C VAL A 87 -39.08 -10.81 -4.36
N ARG A 88 -38.27 -10.87 -3.30
CA ARG A 88 -38.58 -11.60 -2.06
C ARG A 88 -38.83 -10.61 -0.93
N GLU A 89 -40.02 -10.02 -0.94
CA GLU A 89 -40.40 -8.97 0.01
C GLU A 89 -40.55 -9.47 1.45
N ASP A 90 -40.94 -10.74 1.61
CA ASP A 90 -41.21 -11.37 2.90
C ASP A 90 -39.95 -11.64 3.74
N HIS A 91 -38.76 -11.47 3.15
CA HIS A 91 -37.51 -11.78 3.85
C HIS A 91 -37.09 -10.64 4.78
N PRO A 92 -36.64 -10.92 6.02
CA PRO A 92 -36.20 -9.87 6.95
C PRO A 92 -35.12 -8.94 6.37
N LEU A 93 -34.23 -9.46 5.51
CA LEU A 93 -33.19 -8.64 4.86
C LEU A 93 -33.72 -7.70 3.78
N HIS A 94 -34.91 -7.95 3.21
CA HIS A 94 -35.45 -7.05 2.19
C HIS A 94 -35.72 -5.67 2.79
N ARG A 95 -36.36 -5.61 3.97
CA ARG A 95 -36.59 -4.35 4.69
C ARG A 95 -35.30 -3.61 5.01
N VAL A 96 -34.26 -4.32 5.44
CA VAL A 96 -32.95 -3.70 5.74
C VAL A 96 -32.30 -3.12 4.49
N LEU A 97 -32.45 -3.75 3.33
CA LEU A 97 -31.79 -3.31 2.10
C LEU A 97 -32.61 -2.29 1.29
N HIS A 98 -33.92 -2.25 1.50
CA HIS A 98 -34.84 -1.41 0.73
C HIS A 98 -35.30 -0.16 1.51
N ASP A 99 -35.49 -0.26 2.83
CA ASP A 99 -36.10 0.80 3.64
C ASP A 99 -35.07 1.63 4.44
N LEU A 100 -33.77 1.30 4.35
CA LEU A 100 -32.66 2.14 4.81
C LEU A 100 -32.35 3.23 3.78
#